data_AF-A0A7C9F0S7-F1
#
_entry.id   AF-A0A7C9F0S7-F1
#
_cell.length_a   1.000
_cell.length_b   1.000
_cell.length_c   1.000
_cell.angle_alpha   90.00
_cell.angle_beta   90.00
_cell.angle_gamma   90.00
#
_symmetry.space_group_name_H-M   'P 1'
#
loop_
_entity.id
_entity.type
_entity.pdbx_description
1 polymer ?
#
loop_
_entity_poly.entity_id
_entity_poly.type
_entity_poly.pdbx_seq_one_letter_code
_entity_poly.pdbx_strand_id
1 'polypeptide(L)'
;DHILNMFDKRITEFAEEKFHRDGIDLKTGSMVVKVTDKEITTKALKNGGQISSMPYGMVVWSTGIGTRPFIMDFMKQIGQANRRALGTDEWLRVEGTDNIYALGDCATIVQRKVMEDIAEIFKKADKDNSGTLTVKEMQEVLDDILERYPQIELYLKNKKVKSIVDLMKDAKGDKSKESIEVNIEEFRSALSQVDSQMKNLPATAQVAAQQGSYLADCFNRMEKCEKNPEGPIRIRGEGRHRFKPFRYRHFGQFAPLGGEQTAAQLPGDWISIGHSSQWLWYSVYASKQVSWRTRACVVGDWMRRFVFGRDSSRI
;
A
#
# COMPACT_ATOMS: atom_id res chain seq x y z
N ASP A 1 21.56 0.96 -3.90
CA ASP A 1 21.01 1.42 -2.61
C ASP A 1 20.85 2.90 -2.77
N HIS A 2 19.62 3.40 -2.66
CA HIS A 2 19.34 4.79 -2.96
C HIS A 2 18.36 5.38 -1.95
N ILE A 3 18.39 6.71 -1.81
CA ILE A 3 17.37 7.45 -1.06
C ILE A 3 16.04 7.51 -1.84
N LEU A 4 14.95 7.79 -1.14
CA LEU A 4 13.63 7.97 -1.77
C LEU A 4 13.22 6.76 -2.64
N ASN A 5 13.52 5.54 -2.20
CA ASN A 5 13.31 4.29 -2.96
C ASN A 5 11.87 4.01 -3.41
N MET A 6 10.89 4.71 -2.84
CA MET A 6 9.49 4.66 -3.27
C MET A 6 9.22 5.49 -4.53
N PHE A 7 10.15 6.37 -4.91
CA PHE A 7 10.06 7.22 -6.09
C PHE A 7 10.70 6.56 -7.31
N ASP A 8 10.38 7.10 -8.49
CA ASP A 8 11.05 6.76 -9.74
C ASP A 8 12.55 7.07 -9.66
N LYS A 9 13.36 6.24 -10.33
CA LYS A 9 14.83 6.35 -10.37
C LYS A 9 15.31 7.75 -10.76
N ARG A 10 14.61 8.43 -11.68
CA ARG A 10 14.95 9.80 -12.12
C ARG A 10 14.92 10.82 -10.97
N ILE A 11 13.96 10.68 -10.05
CA ILE A 11 13.84 11.56 -8.89
C ILE A 11 14.98 11.28 -7.91
N THR A 12 15.25 10.01 -7.68
CA THR A 12 16.30 9.54 -6.78
C THR A 12 17.69 9.99 -7.24
N GLU A 13 18.03 9.80 -8.51
CA GLU A 13 19.30 10.25 -9.10
C GLU A 13 19.46 11.78 -8.95
N PHE A 14 18.41 12.54 -9.29
CA PHE A 14 18.43 13.99 -9.11
C PHE A 14 18.63 14.40 -7.63
N ALA A 15 17.95 13.74 -6.70
CA ALA A 15 18.03 14.06 -5.28
C ALA A 15 19.45 13.80 -4.72
N GLU A 16 20.07 12.68 -5.10
CA GLU A 16 21.43 12.32 -4.70
C GLU A 16 22.46 13.32 -5.24
N GLU A 17 22.36 13.68 -6.53
CA GLU A 17 23.21 14.71 -7.15
C GLU A 17 23.03 16.09 -6.49
N LYS A 18 21.78 16.47 -6.18
CA LYS A 18 21.49 17.73 -5.51
C LYS A 18 22.11 17.76 -4.11
N PHE A 19 21.92 16.72 -3.31
CA PHE A 19 22.48 16.63 -1.96
C PHE A 19 24.01 16.69 -1.99
N HIS A 20 24.64 16.06 -2.98
CA HIS A 20 26.09 16.19 -3.17
C HIS A 20 26.50 17.64 -3.48
N ARG A 21 25.78 18.34 -4.37
CA ARG A 21 26.02 19.77 -4.68
C ARG A 21 25.79 20.69 -3.49
N ASP A 22 24.83 20.36 -2.62
CA ASP A 22 24.54 21.09 -1.39
C ASP A 22 25.56 20.80 -0.27
N GLY A 23 26.54 19.91 -0.50
CA GLY A 23 27.56 19.53 0.50
C GLY A 23 27.07 18.53 1.54
N ILE A 24 25.97 17.82 1.28
CA ILE A 24 25.43 16.78 2.16
C ILE A 24 26.17 15.45 1.87
N ASP A 25 26.85 14.91 2.88
CA ASP A 25 27.55 13.63 2.81
C ASP A 25 26.56 12.45 2.92
N LEU A 26 26.17 11.91 1.77
CA LEU A 26 25.24 10.77 1.69
C LEU A 26 25.95 9.43 1.90
N LYS A 27 25.75 8.84 3.09
CA LYS A 27 26.21 7.47 3.41
C LYS A 27 25.15 6.41 3.06
N THR A 28 24.85 6.22 1.78
CA THR A 28 23.99 5.11 1.33
C THR A 28 24.68 3.75 1.57
N GLY A 29 23.90 2.66 1.62
CA GLY A 29 24.45 1.33 1.89
C GLY A 29 25.08 1.19 3.28
N SER A 30 24.77 2.08 4.22
CA SER A 30 25.29 2.07 5.59
C SER A 30 24.13 1.97 6.57
N MET A 31 24.24 1.10 7.58
CA MET A 31 23.23 0.87 8.60
C MET A 31 23.78 1.23 9.97
N VAL A 32 23.09 2.09 10.72
CA VAL A 32 23.47 2.42 12.09
C VAL A 32 23.28 1.19 12.98
N VAL A 33 24.30 0.86 13.77
CA VAL A 33 24.30 -0.30 14.70
C VAL A 33 24.44 0.11 16.16
N LYS A 34 24.99 1.30 16.44
CA LYS A 34 25.14 1.83 17.80
C LYS A 34 25.16 3.35 17.77
N VAL A 35 24.56 3.96 18.78
CA VAL A 35 24.61 5.40 19.05
C VAL A 35 25.11 5.57 20.49
N THR A 36 26.16 6.36 20.68
CA THR A 36 26.65 6.80 22.00
C THR A 36 26.35 8.28 22.18
N ASP A 37 26.81 8.87 23.29
CA ASP A 37 26.72 10.30 23.57
C ASP A 37 27.49 11.19 22.57
N LYS A 38 28.54 10.65 21.95
CA LYS A 38 29.45 11.42 21.08
C LYS A 38 29.64 10.86 19.68
N GLU A 39 29.27 9.60 19.46
CA GLU A 39 29.56 8.91 18.20
C GLU A 39 28.39 8.05 17.71
N ILE A 40 28.33 7.91 16.39
CA ILE A 40 27.43 6.99 15.71
C ILE A 40 28.25 5.96 14.96
N THR A 41 27.95 4.68 15.21
CA THR A 41 28.62 3.55 14.57
C THR A 41 27.72 3.00 13.47
N THR A 42 28.28 2.86 12.27
CA THR A 42 27.59 2.29 11.11
C THR A 42 28.28 1.02 10.62
N LYS A 43 27.50 0.12 10.04
CA LYS A 43 27.95 -1.08 9.35
C LYS A 43 27.63 -0.95 7.88
N ALA A 44 28.62 -1.15 7.01
CA ALA A 44 28.40 -1.22 5.57
C ALA A 44 27.54 -2.45 5.24
N LEU A 45 26.48 -2.27 4.45
CA LEU A 45 25.61 -3.35 3.98
C LEU A 45 26.29 -4.20 2.89
N LYS A 46 27.29 -3.62 2.22
CA LYS A 46 28.13 -4.27 1.20
C LYS A 46 29.58 -4.32 1.71
N ASN A 47 30.45 -5.06 1.01
CA ASN A 47 31.89 -5.15 1.32
C ASN A 47 32.20 -5.74 2.70
N GLY A 48 31.61 -6.89 3.04
CA GLY A 48 32.01 -7.68 4.20
C GLY A 48 31.54 -7.13 5.56
N GLY A 49 30.72 -6.09 5.60
CA GLY A 49 30.16 -5.60 6.87
C GLY A 49 31.10 -4.72 7.67
N GLN A 50 32.00 -3.98 7.01
CA GLN A 50 32.95 -3.07 7.67
C GLN A 50 32.21 -2.11 8.61
N ILE A 51 32.76 -1.96 9.82
CA ILE A 51 32.22 -1.08 10.85
C ILE A 51 33.04 0.22 10.86
N SER A 52 32.36 1.36 10.90
CA SER A 52 32.96 2.69 11.03
C SER A 52 32.26 3.49 12.14
N SER A 53 32.99 4.36 12.82
CA SER A 53 32.45 5.30 13.82
C SER A 53 32.70 6.73 13.36
N MET A 54 31.77 7.63 13.63
CA MET A 54 31.94 9.06 13.37
C MET A 54 31.33 9.90 14.50
N PRO A 55 31.98 11.03 14.87
CA PRO A 55 31.45 11.93 15.88
C PRO A 55 30.23 12.68 15.36
N TYR A 56 29.32 13.06 16.25
CA TYR A 56 28.16 13.88 15.91
C TYR A 56 27.86 14.94 16.99
N GLY A 57 27.22 16.04 16.59
CA GLY A 57 26.68 17.05 17.52
C GLY A 57 25.17 16.91 17.77
N MET A 58 24.41 16.53 16.72
CA MET A 58 22.97 16.25 16.80
C MET A 58 22.64 15.02 15.94
N VAL A 59 21.81 14.13 16.48
CA VAL A 59 21.24 12.99 15.73
C VAL A 59 19.74 13.16 15.60
N VAL A 60 19.25 13.05 14.37
CA VAL A 60 17.81 13.00 14.08
C VAL A 60 17.48 11.59 13.59
N TRP A 61 16.72 10.84 14.39
CA TRP A 61 16.30 9.48 14.05
C TRP A 61 14.92 9.48 13.39
N SER A 62 14.89 9.39 12.06
CA SER A 62 13.67 9.51 11.24
C SER A 62 13.22 8.19 10.60
N THR A 63 13.60 7.04 11.17
CA THR A 63 13.33 5.72 10.59
C THR A 63 12.79 4.72 11.61
N GLY A 64 12.08 3.71 11.11
CA GLY A 64 11.56 2.60 11.89
C GLY A 64 10.25 2.95 12.59
N ILE A 65 9.18 2.26 12.19
CA ILE A 65 7.90 2.27 12.91
C ILE A 65 7.79 0.92 13.61
N GLY A 66 7.46 0.94 14.90
CA GLY A 66 7.24 -0.25 15.72
C GLY A 66 5.83 -0.29 16.29
N THR A 67 5.30 -1.50 16.48
CA THR A 67 3.97 -1.69 17.08
C THR A 67 3.99 -1.36 18.56
N ARG A 68 2.99 -0.59 19.00
CA ARG A 68 2.89 -0.15 20.41
C ARG A 68 2.66 -1.34 21.35
N PRO A 69 3.18 -1.34 22.59
CA PRO A 69 3.03 -2.44 23.55
C PRO A 69 1.59 -2.94 23.73
N PHE A 70 0.65 -2.01 23.93
CA PHE A 70 -0.78 -2.35 24.05
C PHE A 70 -1.33 -3.11 22.84
N ILE A 71 -0.92 -2.73 21.61
CA ILE A 71 -1.36 -3.43 20.39
C ILE A 71 -0.71 -4.82 20.32
N MET A 72 0.56 -4.96 20.71
CA MET A 72 1.22 -6.26 20.77
C MET A 72 0.52 -7.21 21.74
N ASP A 73 0.10 -6.72 22.90
CA ASP A 73 -0.61 -7.55 23.89
C ASP A 73 -2.01 -7.95 23.39
N PHE A 74 -2.72 -7.02 22.75
CA PHE A 74 -3.99 -7.34 22.09
C PHE A 74 -3.82 -8.39 20.98
N MET A 75 -2.79 -8.25 20.13
CA MET A 75 -2.48 -9.23 19.09
C MET A 75 -2.21 -10.63 19.66
N LYS A 76 -1.55 -10.75 20.82
CA LYS A 76 -1.36 -12.05 21.48
C LYS A 76 -2.68 -12.68 21.88
N GLN A 77 -3.61 -11.90 22.42
CA GLN A 77 -4.92 -12.39 22.87
C GLN A 77 -5.78 -12.95 21.73
N ILE A 78 -5.68 -12.35 20.54
CA ILE A 78 -6.48 -12.74 19.36
C ILE A 78 -5.72 -13.68 18.39
N GLY A 79 -4.59 -14.25 18.81
CA GLY A 79 -3.85 -15.23 17.97
C GLY A 79 -3.04 -14.62 16.83
N GLN A 80 -2.71 -13.33 16.90
CA GLN A 80 -1.96 -12.57 15.88
C GLN A 80 -0.52 -12.21 16.29
N ALA A 81 0.04 -12.83 17.33
CA ALA A 81 1.35 -12.50 17.89
C ALA A 81 2.54 -12.53 16.89
N ASN A 82 2.43 -13.33 15.82
CA ASN A 82 3.50 -13.52 14.84
C ASN A 82 3.57 -12.42 13.77
N ARG A 83 2.69 -11.43 13.83
CA ARG A 83 2.59 -10.36 12.83
C ARG A 83 3.32 -9.11 13.31
N ARG A 84 3.78 -8.30 12.35
CA ARG A 84 4.39 -7.00 12.64
C ARG A 84 3.38 -5.93 13.02
N ALA A 85 2.16 -6.01 12.51
CA ALA A 85 1.05 -5.08 12.74
C ALA A 85 -0.27 -5.87 12.85
N LEU A 86 -1.31 -5.24 13.37
CA LEU A 86 -2.62 -5.86 13.55
C LEU A 86 -3.23 -6.20 12.18
N GLY A 87 -3.54 -7.47 11.95
CA GLY A 87 -4.14 -7.97 10.72
C GLY A 87 -5.64 -7.68 10.68
N THR A 88 -6.08 -7.07 9.59
CA THR A 88 -7.50 -6.85 9.28
C THR A 88 -7.89 -7.52 7.97
N ASP A 89 -9.17 -7.83 7.81
CA ASP A 89 -9.74 -8.19 6.51
C ASP A 89 -9.83 -6.96 5.58
N GLU A 90 -10.34 -7.18 4.37
CA GLU A 90 -10.48 -6.15 3.33
C GLU A 90 -11.53 -5.07 3.66
N TRP A 91 -12.32 -5.25 4.72
CA TRP A 91 -13.24 -4.24 5.28
C TRP A 91 -12.68 -3.56 6.53
N LEU A 92 -11.38 -3.74 6.80
CA LEU A 92 -10.66 -3.15 7.93
C LEU A 92 -11.12 -3.67 9.30
N ARG A 93 -11.82 -4.80 9.33
CA ARG A 93 -12.20 -5.50 10.56
C ARG A 93 -11.05 -6.40 11.00
N VAL A 94 -10.71 -6.37 12.29
CA VAL A 94 -9.61 -7.15 12.86
C VAL A 94 -9.91 -8.65 12.75
N GLU A 95 -8.99 -9.40 12.15
CA GLU A 95 -9.15 -10.86 11.99
C GLU A 95 -9.28 -11.55 13.35
N GLY A 96 -10.25 -12.47 13.46
CA GLY A 96 -10.57 -13.15 14.72
C GLY A 96 -11.57 -12.40 15.61
N THR A 97 -12.15 -11.30 15.12
CA THR A 97 -13.14 -10.51 15.86
C THR A 97 -14.29 -10.07 14.96
N ASP A 98 -15.46 -9.83 15.54
CA ASP A 98 -16.64 -9.41 14.76
C ASP A 98 -16.84 -7.89 14.70
N ASN A 99 -16.46 -7.18 15.78
CA ASN A 99 -16.85 -5.79 16.00
C ASN A 99 -15.66 -4.83 16.22
N ILE A 100 -14.43 -5.29 15.99
CA ILE A 100 -13.23 -4.48 16.16
C ILE A 100 -12.67 -4.13 14.78
N TYR A 101 -12.37 -2.85 14.58
CA TYR A 101 -11.81 -2.33 13.32
C TYR A 101 -10.48 -1.63 13.60
N ALA A 102 -9.57 -1.67 12.64
CA ALA A 102 -8.28 -1.01 12.75
C ALA A 102 -7.83 -0.43 11.40
N LEU A 103 -7.14 0.72 11.44
CA LEU A 103 -6.66 1.43 10.27
C LEU A 103 -5.38 2.20 10.57
N GLY A 104 -4.73 2.71 9.52
CA GLY A 104 -3.46 3.42 9.62
C GLY A 104 -2.32 2.52 10.06
N ASP A 105 -1.28 3.12 10.64
CA ASP A 105 0.01 2.46 10.85
C ASP A 105 -0.01 1.30 11.86
N CYS A 106 -1.07 1.17 12.68
CA CYS A 106 -1.21 0.05 13.60
C CYS A 106 -1.74 -1.24 12.94
N ALA A 107 -2.23 -1.14 11.70
CA ALA A 107 -2.93 -2.23 11.02
C ALA A 107 -2.36 -2.50 9.63
N THR A 108 -2.56 -3.73 9.17
CA THR A 108 -2.29 -4.14 7.79
C THR A 108 -3.45 -4.96 7.27
N ILE A 109 -3.88 -4.67 6.04
CA ILE A 109 -4.89 -5.48 5.37
C ILE A 109 -4.24 -6.79 4.97
N VAL A 110 -4.84 -7.88 5.41
CA VAL A 110 -4.45 -9.24 5.10
C VAL A 110 -5.29 -9.67 3.92
N GLN A 111 -4.77 -9.41 2.73
CA GLN A 111 -5.47 -9.79 1.51
C GLN A 111 -5.61 -11.31 1.49
N ARG A 112 -6.84 -11.79 1.33
CA ARG A 112 -7.11 -13.22 1.27
C ARG A 112 -6.45 -13.85 0.05
N LYS A 113 -5.86 -15.04 0.22
CA LYS A 113 -5.20 -15.78 -0.85
C LYS A 113 -6.23 -16.51 -1.72
N VAL A 114 -6.06 -16.40 -3.03
CA VAL A 114 -6.89 -17.14 -4.01
C VAL A 114 -6.71 -18.63 -3.78
N MET A 115 -5.49 -19.08 -3.51
CA MET A 115 -5.17 -20.50 -3.35
C MET A 115 -5.82 -21.13 -2.12
N GLU A 116 -6.09 -20.36 -1.08
CA GLU A 116 -6.81 -20.82 0.12
C GLU A 116 -8.30 -21.02 -0.13
N ASP A 117 -8.86 -20.38 -1.16
CA ASP A 117 -10.28 -20.42 -1.49
C ASP A 117 -10.56 -21.06 -2.86
N ILE A 118 -9.54 -21.59 -3.55
CA ILE A 118 -9.64 -22.03 -4.95
C ILE A 118 -10.77 -23.04 -5.17
N ALA A 119 -10.99 -23.96 -4.24
CA ALA A 119 -12.05 -24.97 -4.33
C ALA A 119 -13.45 -24.37 -4.13
N GLU A 120 -13.59 -23.41 -3.22
CA GLU A 120 -14.86 -22.72 -2.98
C GLU A 120 -15.18 -21.76 -4.14
N ILE A 121 -14.17 -21.09 -4.69
CA ILE A 121 -14.29 -20.27 -5.90
C ILE A 121 -14.76 -21.15 -7.06
N PHE A 122 -14.12 -22.31 -7.26
CA PHE A 122 -14.49 -23.26 -8.32
C PHE A 122 -15.94 -23.72 -8.15
N LYS A 123 -16.32 -24.15 -6.94
CA LYS A 123 -17.69 -24.58 -6.62
C LYS A 123 -18.74 -23.48 -6.81
N LYS A 124 -18.39 -22.21 -6.62
CA LYS A 124 -19.31 -21.09 -6.88
C LYS A 124 -19.41 -20.70 -8.34
N ALA A 125 -18.37 -20.97 -9.11
CA ALA A 125 -18.39 -20.79 -10.56
C ALA A 125 -19.14 -21.93 -11.26
N ASP A 126 -18.93 -23.18 -10.83
CA ASP A 126 -19.54 -24.40 -11.36
C ASP A 126 -21.01 -24.51 -10.89
N LYS A 127 -21.92 -23.88 -11.63
CA LYS A 127 -23.34 -23.80 -11.25
C LYS A 127 -24.10 -25.07 -11.58
N ASP A 128 -23.70 -25.76 -12.65
CA ASP A 128 -24.32 -27.00 -13.08
C ASP A 128 -23.77 -28.24 -12.35
N ASN A 129 -22.71 -28.07 -11.55
CA ASN A 129 -21.99 -29.13 -10.83
C ASN A 129 -21.43 -30.19 -11.80
N SER A 130 -21.04 -29.78 -13.00
CA SER A 130 -20.42 -30.65 -14.01
C SER A 130 -19.01 -31.10 -13.62
N GLY A 131 -18.35 -30.38 -12.71
CA GLY A 131 -16.95 -30.61 -12.35
C GLY A 131 -15.96 -29.95 -13.31
N THR A 132 -16.45 -29.18 -14.29
CA THR A 132 -15.64 -28.34 -15.18
C THR A 132 -16.18 -26.91 -15.21
N LEU A 133 -15.34 -25.94 -15.54
CA LEU A 133 -15.76 -24.54 -15.69
C LEU A 133 -15.75 -24.13 -17.14
N THR A 134 -16.89 -23.69 -17.63
CA THR A 134 -17.00 -23.03 -18.93
C THR A 134 -16.62 -21.55 -18.84
N VAL A 135 -16.32 -20.95 -19.99
CA VAL A 135 -16.03 -19.51 -20.10
C VAL A 135 -17.19 -18.64 -19.60
N LYS A 136 -18.44 -19.06 -19.85
CA LYS A 136 -19.64 -18.31 -19.45
C LYS A 136 -19.81 -18.30 -17.93
N GLU A 137 -19.70 -19.48 -17.31
CA GLU A 137 -19.79 -19.63 -15.86
C GLU A 137 -18.74 -18.80 -15.13
N MET A 138 -17.50 -18.82 -15.62
CA MET A 138 -16.43 -18.00 -15.07
C MET A 138 -16.74 -16.50 -15.19
N GLN A 139 -17.25 -16.04 -16.35
CA GLN A 139 -17.59 -14.64 -16.56
C GLN A 139 -18.69 -14.14 -15.61
N GLU A 140 -19.66 -14.99 -15.23
CA GLU A 140 -20.74 -14.61 -14.33
C GLU A 140 -20.29 -14.31 -12.90
N VAL A 141 -19.19 -14.95 -12.44
CA VAL A 141 -18.63 -14.74 -11.09
C VAL A 141 -17.35 -13.92 -11.08
N LEU A 142 -16.82 -13.58 -12.27
CA LEU A 142 -15.52 -12.94 -12.44
C LEU A 142 -15.45 -11.59 -11.71
N ASP A 143 -16.48 -10.75 -11.85
CA ASP A 143 -16.49 -9.42 -11.25
C ASP A 143 -16.44 -9.48 -9.71
N ASP A 144 -17.22 -10.39 -9.11
CA ASP A 144 -17.20 -10.62 -7.66
C ASP A 144 -15.85 -11.17 -7.18
N ILE A 145 -15.21 -12.05 -7.96
CA ILE A 145 -13.89 -12.59 -7.68
C ILE A 145 -12.81 -11.51 -7.80
N LEU A 146 -12.82 -10.68 -8.84
CA LEU A 146 -11.87 -9.58 -9.00
C LEU A 146 -12.05 -8.52 -7.90
N GLU A 147 -13.29 -8.27 -7.49
CA GLU A 147 -13.58 -7.41 -6.35
C GLU A 147 -13.10 -8.03 -5.03
N ARG A 148 -13.14 -9.35 -4.88
CA ARG A 148 -12.63 -10.04 -3.67
C ARG A 148 -11.10 -10.17 -3.66
N TYR A 149 -10.49 -10.49 -4.80
CA TYR A 149 -9.07 -10.85 -4.98
C TYR A 149 -8.39 -9.94 -6.01
N PRO A 150 -8.04 -8.69 -5.66
CA PRO A 150 -7.45 -7.72 -6.58
C PRO A 150 -6.11 -8.16 -7.16
N GLN A 151 -5.39 -9.07 -6.47
CA GLN A 151 -4.11 -9.57 -6.92
C GLN A 151 -4.20 -10.31 -8.25
N ILE A 152 -5.39 -10.83 -8.62
CA ILE A 152 -5.64 -11.42 -9.93
C ILE A 152 -5.46 -10.37 -11.03
N GLU A 153 -6.04 -9.18 -10.87
CA GLU A 153 -5.92 -8.11 -11.86
C GLU A 153 -4.47 -7.64 -12.02
N LEU A 154 -3.73 -7.54 -10.89
CA LEU A 154 -2.31 -7.23 -10.91
C LEU A 154 -1.49 -8.28 -11.66
N TYR A 155 -1.77 -9.56 -11.42
CA TYR A 155 -1.12 -10.66 -12.10
C TYR A 155 -1.39 -10.66 -13.61
N LEU A 156 -2.65 -10.43 -14.02
CA LEU A 156 -3.05 -10.30 -15.42
C LEU A 156 -2.30 -9.15 -16.12
N LYS A 157 -2.25 -7.97 -15.49
CA LYS A 157 -1.50 -6.82 -16.01
C LYS A 157 -0.01 -7.13 -16.16
N ASN A 158 0.61 -7.77 -15.17
CA ASN A 158 2.03 -8.11 -15.19
C ASN A 158 2.36 -9.16 -16.28
N LYS A 159 1.49 -10.15 -16.50
CA LYS A 159 1.64 -11.12 -17.59
C LYS A 159 1.19 -10.61 -18.97
N LYS A 160 0.63 -9.39 -19.05
CA LYS A 160 0.03 -8.81 -20.27
C LYS A 160 -1.08 -9.68 -20.86
N VAL A 161 -1.84 -10.36 -20.00
CA VAL A 161 -2.97 -11.22 -20.37
C VAL A 161 -4.27 -10.46 -20.14
N LYS A 162 -5.22 -10.54 -21.08
CA LYS A 162 -6.46 -9.75 -21.03
C LYS A 162 -7.51 -10.32 -20.09
N SER A 163 -7.53 -11.64 -19.88
CA SER A 163 -8.56 -12.31 -19.07
C SER A 163 -8.02 -13.55 -18.37
N ILE A 164 -8.65 -13.93 -17.25
CA ILE A 164 -8.41 -15.24 -16.60
C ILE A 164 -8.65 -16.39 -17.58
N VAL A 165 -9.62 -16.22 -18.49
CA VAL A 165 -9.93 -17.20 -19.54
C VAL A 165 -8.72 -17.46 -20.42
N ASP A 166 -7.90 -16.44 -20.71
CA ASP A 166 -6.69 -16.59 -21.51
C ASP A 166 -5.60 -17.34 -20.74
N LEU A 167 -5.47 -17.12 -19.42
CA LEU A 167 -4.58 -17.94 -18.57
C LEU A 167 -4.98 -19.42 -18.57
N MET A 168 -6.28 -19.70 -18.59
CA MET A 168 -6.79 -21.06 -18.66
C MET A 168 -6.49 -21.73 -20.00
N LYS A 169 -6.57 -21.00 -21.12
CA LYS A 169 -6.19 -21.55 -22.44
C LYS A 169 -4.73 -21.98 -22.47
N ASP A 170 -3.86 -21.13 -21.91
CA ASP A 170 -2.42 -21.39 -21.85
C ASP A 170 -2.10 -22.63 -20.98
N ALA A 171 -2.84 -22.83 -19.87
CA ALA A 171 -2.67 -23.99 -19.00
C ALA A 171 -3.08 -25.31 -19.67
N LYS A 172 -4.06 -25.27 -20.58
CA LYS A 172 -4.55 -26.45 -21.31
C LYS A 172 -3.71 -26.81 -22.54
N GLY A 173 -2.86 -25.90 -23.01
CA GLY A 173 -1.99 -26.11 -24.19
C GLY A 173 -2.73 -26.18 -25.53
N ASP A 174 -4.03 -25.86 -25.57
CA ASP A 174 -4.89 -26.05 -26.74
C ASP A 174 -5.27 -24.72 -27.42
N LYS A 175 -4.99 -24.61 -28.73
CA LYS A 175 -5.25 -23.42 -29.55
C LYS A 175 -6.60 -23.48 -30.30
N SER A 176 -7.38 -24.53 -30.10
CA SER A 176 -8.65 -24.74 -30.80
C SER A 176 -9.84 -24.16 -30.01
N LYS A 177 -10.68 -23.37 -30.71
CA LYS A 177 -11.88 -22.73 -30.18
C LYS A 177 -13.04 -23.74 -30.20
N GLU A 178 -13.75 -23.91 -29.08
CA GLU A 178 -15.19 -23.53 -28.97
C GLU A 178 -15.83 -23.89 -27.62
N SER A 179 -15.27 -24.81 -26.82
CA SER A 179 -15.71 -25.05 -25.44
C SER A 179 -14.53 -25.37 -24.53
N ILE A 180 -13.89 -24.32 -24.00
CA ILE A 180 -12.84 -24.49 -23.01
C ILE A 180 -13.51 -24.78 -21.67
N GLU A 181 -13.51 -26.06 -21.33
CA GLU A 181 -13.89 -26.57 -20.02
C GLU A 181 -12.62 -26.79 -19.20
N VAL A 182 -12.55 -26.20 -18.01
CA VAL A 182 -11.35 -26.26 -17.17
C VAL A 182 -11.68 -27.02 -15.89
N ASN A 183 -10.93 -28.07 -15.57
CA ASN A 183 -11.12 -28.78 -14.31
C ASN A 183 -10.44 -28.04 -13.14
N ILE A 184 -10.68 -28.49 -11.91
CA ILE A 184 -10.14 -27.82 -10.71
C ILE A 184 -8.60 -27.82 -10.65
N GLU A 185 -7.93 -28.83 -11.19
CA GLU A 185 -6.47 -28.92 -11.19
C GLU A 185 -5.84 -27.92 -12.17
N GLU A 186 -6.41 -27.81 -13.36
CA GLU A 186 -6.04 -26.82 -14.37
C GLU A 186 -6.31 -25.40 -13.86
N PHE A 187 -7.46 -25.18 -13.21
CA PHE A 187 -7.80 -23.89 -12.59
C PHE A 187 -6.81 -23.51 -11.49
N ARG A 188 -6.45 -24.47 -10.63
CA ARG A 188 -5.43 -24.30 -9.58
C ARG A 188 -4.07 -23.98 -10.19
N SER A 189 -3.68 -24.67 -11.26
CA SER A 189 -2.42 -24.43 -11.96
C SER A 189 -2.36 -23.01 -12.53
N ALA A 190 -3.41 -22.56 -13.21
CA ALA A 190 -3.50 -21.24 -13.83
C ALA A 190 -3.35 -20.08 -12.81
N LEU A 191 -3.90 -20.23 -11.61
CA LEU A 191 -3.90 -19.21 -10.57
C LEU A 191 -2.83 -19.38 -9.48
N SER A 192 -2.02 -20.44 -9.55
CA SER A 192 -1.00 -20.79 -8.53
C SER A 192 -0.02 -19.65 -8.19
N GLN A 193 0.31 -18.82 -9.17
CA GLN A 193 1.27 -17.72 -9.02
C GLN A 193 0.62 -16.38 -8.67
N VAL A 194 -0.71 -16.29 -8.63
CA VAL A 194 -1.43 -15.02 -8.44
C VAL A 194 -1.10 -14.39 -7.08
N ASP A 195 -1.10 -15.19 -6.01
CA ASP A 195 -0.89 -14.69 -4.66
C ASP A 195 0.54 -14.15 -4.43
N SER A 196 1.49 -14.43 -5.32
CA SER A 196 2.84 -13.82 -5.29
C SER A 196 2.82 -12.30 -5.59
N GLN A 197 1.73 -11.79 -6.17
CA GLN A 197 1.58 -10.39 -6.56
C GLN A 197 0.96 -9.52 -5.47
N MET A 198 0.68 -10.09 -4.29
CA MET A 198 0.15 -9.34 -3.16
C MET A 198 1.11 -8.24 -2.73
N LYS A 199 0.56 -7.03 -2.54
CA LYS A 199 1.30 -5.89 -2.01
C LYS A 199 0.55 -5.33 -0.80
N ASN A 200 1.29 -5.10 0.28
CA ASN A 200 0.76 -4.39 1.43
C ASN A 200 0.71 -2.89 1.13
N LEU A 201 -0.27 -2.22 1.74
CA LEU A 201 -0.36 -0.77 1.66
C LEU A 201 0.75 -0.11 2.48
N PRO A 202 1.32 1.02 2.03
CA PRO A 202 2.35 1.72 2.78
C PRO A 202 1.73 2.44 3.99
N ALA A 203 2.46 2.48 5.10
CA ALA A 203 2.11 3.22 6.32
C ALA A 203 2.24 4.73 6.05
N THR A 204 1.16 5.34 5.53
CA THR A 204 1.14 6.76 5.12
C THR A 204 -0.16 7.42 5.57
N ALA A 205 -0.09 8.73 5.83
CA ALA A 205 -1.27 9.53 6.13
C ALA A 205 -2.34 9.47 5.03
N GLN A 206 -1.94 9.30 3.77
CA GLN A 206 -2.87 9.16 2.65
C GLN A 206 -3.70 7.86 2.73
N VAL A 207 -3.05 6.74 3.07
CA VAL A 207 -3.75 5.47 3.30
C VAL A 207 -4.67 5.58 4.52
N ALA A 208 -4.15 6.07 5.65
CA ALA A 208 -4.93 6.21 6.88
C ALA A 208 -6.17 7.11 6.70
N ALA A 209 -6.02 8.24 6.00
CA ALA A 209 -7.14 9.15 5.71
C ALA A 209 -8.21 8.49 4.84
N GLN A 210 -7.81 7.73 3.81
CA GLN A 210 -8.77 7.03 2.96
C GLN A 210 -9.47 5.90 3.70
N GLN A 211 -8.75 5.13 4.53
CA GLN A 211 -9.33 4.10 5.39
C GLN A 211 -10.35 4.68 6.37
N GLY A 212 -10.02 5.84 6.97
CA GLY A 212 -10.91 6.54 7.89
C GLY A 212 -12.20 7.00 7.22
N SER A 213 -12.09 7.66 6.05
CA SER A 213 -13.26 8.06 5.27
C SER A 213 -14.11 6.86 4.83
N TYR A 214 -13.48 5.76 4.43
CA TYR A 214 -14.16 4.53 4.04
C TYR A 214 -14.96 3.92 5.20
N LEU A 215 -14.35 3.75 6.38
CA LEU A 215 -15.08 3.20 7.53
C LEU A 215 -16.23 4.12 7.96
N ALA A 216 -16.00 5.43 8.01
CA ALA A 216 -17.04 6.38 8.36
C ALA A 216 -18.25 6.24 7.42
N ASP A 217 -18.01 6.13 6.11
CA ASP A 217 -19.07 5.91 5.12
C ASP A 217 -19.78 4.56 5.29
N CYS A 218 -19.04 3.48 5.55
CA CYS A 218 -19.62 2.17 5.86
C CYS A 218 -20.53 2.23 7.09
N PHE A 219 -20.09 2.85 8.19
CA PHE A 219 -20.91 2.98 9.40
C PHE A 219 -22.16 3.83 9.17
N ASN A 220 -22.04 4.94 8.46
CA ASN A 220 -23.17 5.82 8.15
C ASN A 220 -24.23 5.14 7.27
N ARG A 221 -23.84 4.17 6.44
CA ARG A 221 -24.74 3.45 5.51
C ARG A 221 -25.10 2.04 5.96
N MET A 222 -24.76 1.66 7.19
CA MET A 222 -24.85 0.27 7.65
C MET A 222 -26.24 -0.34 7.53
N GLU A 223 -27.29 0.35 7.99
CA GLU A 223 -28.66 -0.18 7.92
C GLU A 223 -29.15 -0.38 6.46
N LYS A 224 -28.80 0.56 5.57
CA LYS A 224 -29.15 0.48 4.15
C LYS A 224 -28.45 -0.71 3.49
N CYS A 225 -27.16 -0.90 3.77
CA CYS A 225 -26.36 -1.97 3.20
C CYS A 225 -26.66 -3.35 3.81
N GLU A 226 -27.34 -3.42 4.96
CA GLU A 226 -27.88 -4.68 5.48
C GLU A 226 -29.05 -5.17 4.60
N LYS A 227 -29.94 -4.25 4.21
CA LYS A 227 -31.12 -4.55 3.38
C LYS A 227 -30.72 -4.78 1.91
N ASN A 228 -29.80 -3.97 1.40
CA ASN A 228 -29.31 -4.02 0.03
C ASN A 228 -27.77 -4.08 0.00
N PRO A 229 -27.16 -5.27 0.08
CA PRO A 229 -25.71 -5.43 0.09
C PRO A 229 -25.05 -4.96 -1.21
N GLU A 230 -23.98 -4.17 -1.08
CA GLU A 230 -23.22 -3.62 -2.22
C GLU A 230 -21.93 -4.40 -2.54
N GLY A 231 -21.47 -5.22 -1.61
CA GLY A 231 -20.21 -5.95 -1.72
C GLY A 231 -20.30 -7.23 -2.55
N PRO A 232 -19.15 -7.89 -2.79
CA PRO A 232 -19.09 -9.13 -3.55
C PRO A 232 -19.75 -10.31 -2.81
N ILE A 233 -19.96 -11.41 -3.53
CA ILE A 233 -20.44 -12.67 -2.94
C ILE A 233 -19.47 -13.17 -1.86
N ARG A 234 -20.01 -13.73 -0.78
CA ARG A 234 -19.20 -14.43 0.22
C ARG A 234 -18.75 -15.77 -0.35
N ILE A 235 -17.45 -15.90 -0.61
CA ILE A 235 -16.88 -17.16 -1.13
C ILE A 235 -17.06 -18.31 -0.14
N ARG A 236 -16.80 -18.06 1.15
CA ARG A 236 -17.12 -18.99 2.23
C ARG A 236 -18.41 -18.54 2.92
N GLY A 237 -19.53 -19.10 2.49
CA GLY A 237 -20.85 -18.86 3.08
C GLY A 237 -21.91 -18.44 2.07
N GLU A 238 -23.00 -17.87 2.58
CA GLU A 238 -24.15 -17.45 1.79
C GLU A 238 -24.31 -15.93 1.76
N GLY A 239 -24.92 -15.44 0.69
CA GLY A 239 -25.19 -14.02 0.48
C GLY A 239 -23.97 -13.20 0.06
N ARG A 240 -24.09 -11.88 0.22
CA ARG A 240 -23.08 -10.89 -0.20
C ARG A 240 -22.50 -10.16 1.01
N HIS A 241 -21.33 -9.57 0.82
CA HIS A 241 -20.78 -8.62 1.78
C HIS A 241 -21.59 -7.32 1.74
N ARG A 242 -21.77 -6.67 2.89
CA ARG A 242 -22.58 -5.44 3.02
C ARG A 242 -22.01 -4.31 2.17
N PHE A 243 -20.68 -4.16 2.20
CA PHE A 243 -19.97 -3.08 1.53
C PHE A 243 -18.97 -3.65 0.52
N LYS A 244 -18.56 -2.81 -0.43
CA LYS A 244 -17.38 -3.08 -1.26
C LYS A 244 -16.11 -3.08 -0.39
N PRO A 245 -15.11 -3.92 -0.66
CA PRO A 245 -13.86 -3.93 0.09
C PRO A 245 -13.09 -2.61 -0.09
N PHE A 246 -12.25 -2.27 0.89
CA PHE A 246 -11.42 -1.09 0.82
C PHE A 246 -10.44 -1.17 -0.37
N ARG A 247 -10.38 -0.09 -1.15
CA ARG A 247 -9.47 0.07 -2.29
C ARG A 247 -8.72 1.38 -2.17
N TYR A 248 -7.43 1.27 -1.87
CA TYR A 248 -6.54 2.42 -1.83
C TYR A 248 -6.35 3.03 -3.22
N ARG A 249 -6.51 4.35 -3.32
CA ARG A 249 -6.19 5.13 -4.51
C ARG A 249 -4.96 5.98 -4.25
N HIS A 250 -3.85 5.68 -4.91
CA HIS A 250 -2.66 6.50 -4.81
C HIS A 250 -2.85 7.83 -5.55
N PHE A 251 -2.72 8.96 -4.86
CA PHE A 251 -2.84 10.29 -5.50
C PHE A 251 -1.49 10.91 -5.87
N GLY A 252 -0.41 10.14 -5.78
CA GLY A 252 0.95 10.64 -5.93
C GLY A 252 1.63 10.94 -4.61
N GLN A 253 2.89 11.32 -4.72
CA GLN A 253 3.81 11.55 -3.62
C GLN A 253 4.73 12.73 -3.95
N PHE A 254 5.17 13.42 -2.90
CA PHE A 254 6.05 14.58 -2.99
C PHE A 254 7.23 14.42 -2.03
N ALA A 255 8.41 14.87 -2.45
CA ALA A 255 9.60 14.94 -1.63
C ALA A 255 10.24 16.33 -1.76
N PRO A 256 10.11 17.23 -0.76
CA PRO A 256 10.88 18.47 -0.75
C PRO A 256 12.37 18.15 -0.58
N LEU A 257 13.21 18.70 -1.46
CA LEU A 257 14.65 18.42 -1.55
C LEU A 257 15.53 19.58 -1.04
N GLY A 258 14.92 20.59 -0.40
CA GLY A 258 15.62 21.80 0.01
C GLY A 258 15.84 22.80 -1.13
N GLY A 259 16.23 24.03 -0.79
CA GLY A 259 16.48 25.10 -1.78
C GLY A 259 15.27 25.45 -2.66
N GLU A 260 14.05 25.41 -2.11
CA GLU A 260 12.79 25.62 -2.85
C GLU A 260 12.56 24.66 -4.03
N GLN A 261 13.14 23.47 -3.99
CA GLN A 261 12.90 22.42 -4.98
C GLN A 261 12.17 21.25 -4.34
N THR A 262 11.13 20.78 -5.02
CA THR A 262 10.39 19.56 -4.66
C THR A 262 10.35 18.64 -5.86
N ALA A 263 10.50 17.34 -5.59
CA ALA A 263 10.14 16.29 -6.53
C ALA A 263 8.69 15.86 -6.32
N ALA A 264 7.95 15.71 -7.41
CA ALA A 264 6.58 15.25 -7.43
C ALA A 264 6.45 14.07 -8.39
N GLN A 265 5.81 13.00 -7.92
CA GLN A 265 5.40 11.87 -8.75
C GLN A 265 3.90 11.70 -8.60
N LEU A 266 3.16 11.95 -9.68
CA LEU A 266 1.70 11.84 -9.73
C LEU A 266 1.28 10.59 -10.50
N PRO A 267 0.02 10.13 -10.36
CA PRO A 267 -0.48 8.97 -11.10
C PRO A 267 -0.34 9.13 -12.63
N GLY A 268 -0.13 8.03 -13.34
CA GLY A 268 0.02 8.03 -14.80
C GLY A 268 1.43 8.41 -15.28
N ASP A 269 2.46 7.95 -14.56
CA ASP A 269 3.89 8.16 -14.87
C ASP A 269 4.34 9.63 -14.96
N TRP A 270 3.56 10.54 -14.38
CA TRP A 270 3.89 11.96 -14.37
C TRP A 270 4.93 12.28 -13.30
N ILE A 271 6.05 12.84 -13.74
CA ILE A 271 7.17 13.21 -12.87
C ILE A 271 7.57 14.64 -13.15
N SER A 272 7.73 15.41 -12.08
CA SER A 272 8.20 16.79 -12.15
C SER A 272 9.12 17.09 -10.97
N ILE A 273 10.16 17.88 -11.23
CA ILE A 273 11.13 18.27 -10.21
C ILE A 273 11.44 19.76 -10.40
N GLY A 274 11.45 20.52 -9.31
CA GLY A 274 11.89 21.91 -9.29
C GLY A 274 10.90 22.87 -8.62
N HIS A 275 11.00 24.15 -8.96
CA HIS A 275 10.22 25.22 -8.32
C HIS A 275 8.72 25.17 -8.64
N SER A 276 8.34 24.75 -9.85
CA SER A 276 6.92 24.56 -10.19
C SER A 276 6.27 23.48 -9.32
N SER A 277 6.99 22.37 -9.11
CA SER A 277 6.59 21.30 -8.19
C SER A 277 6.55 21.77 -6.74
N GLN A 278 7.42 22.71 -6.34
CA GLN A 278 7.38 23.35 -5.02
C GLN A 278 6.07 24.14 -4.81
N TRP A 279 5.63 24.92 -5.79
CA TRP A 279 4.35 25.64 -5.70
C TRP A 279 3.15 24.71 -5.66
N LEU A 280 3.18 23.64 -6.45
CA LEU A 280 2.16 22.59 -6.38
C LEU A 280 2.14 21.94 -4.98
N TRP A 281 3.31 21.66 -4.40
CA TRP A 281 3.43 21.15 -3.04
C TRP A 281 2.81 22.09 -2.01
N TYR A 282 3.11 23.40 -2.07
CA TYR A 282 2.50 24.40 -1.18
C TYR A 282 0.96 24.39 -1.30
N SER A 283 0.44 24.38 -2.53
CA SER A 283 -1.00 24.35 -2.79
C SER A 283 -1.66 23.10 -2.19
N VAL A 284 -1.11 21.92 -2.47
CA VAL A 284 -1.61 20.65 -1.94
C VAL A 284 -1.57 20.65 -0.41
N TYR A 285 -0.44 20.96 0.21
CA TYR A 285 -0.30 20.88 1.66
C TYR A 285 -1.11 21.95 2.42
N ALA A 286 -1.33 23.14 1.83
CA ALA A 286 -2.27 24.12 2.37
C ALA A 286 -3.72 23.61 2.30
N SER A 287 -4.12 23.03 1.17
CA SER A 287 -5.48 22.48 1.00
C SER A 287 -5.76 21.32 1.96
N LYS A 288 -4.75 20.49 2.27
CA LYS A 288 -4.85 19.32 3.15
C LYS A 288 -4.90 19.65 4.64
N GLN A 289 -4.69 20.90 5.05
CA GLN A 289 -4.88 21.31 6.44
C GLN A 289 -6.35 21.15 6.86
N VAL A 290 -6.56 20.57 8.05
CA VAL A 290 -7.90 20.20 8.56
C VAL A 290 -8.77 21.42 8.84
N SER A 291 -8.18 22.53 9.31
CA SER A 291 -8.92 23.74 9.70
C SER A 291 -8.45 24.98 8.95
N TRP A 292 -9.35 25.95 8.80
CA TRP A 292 -9.03 27.26 8.22
C TRP A 292 -7.95 27.99 9.02
N ARG A 293 -7.99 27.89 10.35
CA ARG A 293 -6.97 28.47 11.24
C ARG A 293 -5.59 27.91 10.92
N THR A 294 -5.44 26.58 10.90
CA THR A 294 -4.16 25.92 10.62
C THR A 294 -3.67 26.27 9.21
N ARG A 295 -4.57 26.31 8.22
CA ARG A 295 -4.23 26.73 6.86
C ARG A 295 -3.68 28.14 6.82
N ALA A 296 -4.35 29.10 7.46
CA ALA A 296 -3.91 30.49 7.52
C ALA A 296 -2.56 30.63 8.24
N CYS A 297 -2.34 29.90 9.34
CA CYS A 297 -1.06 29.87 10.03
C CYS A 297 0.07 29.36 9.13
N VAL A 298 -0.12 28.20 8.48
CA VAL A 298 0.91 27.61 7.61
C VAL A 298 1.27 28.53 6.44
N VAL A 299 0.28 29.11 5.76
CA VAL A 299 0.52 30.05 4.67
C VAL A 299 1.20 31.33 5.17
N GLY A 300 0.78 31.84 6.33
CA GLY A 300 1.42 32.99 6.99
C GLY A 300 2.88 32.72 7.34
N ASP A 301 3.19 31.53 7.84
CA ASP A 301 4.56 31.13 8.18
C ASP A 301 5.44 30.99 6.93
N TRP A 302 4.90 30.46 5.83
CA TRP A 302 5.62 30.44 4.54
C TRP A 302 5.89 31.85 4.01
N MET A 303 4.92 32.76 4.13
CA MET A 303 5.08 34.16 3.74
C MET A 303 6.14 34.87 4.59
N ARG A 304 6.08 34.71 5.92
CA ARG A 304 7.09 35.26 6.84
C ARG A 304 8.48 34.72 6.51
N ARG A 305 8.59 33.41 6.28
CA ARG A 305 9.86 32.78 5.88
C ARG A 305 10.40 33.34 4.58
N PHE A 306 9.54 33.62 3.62
CA PHE A 306 9.94 34.19 2.32
C PHE A 306 10.45 35.63 2.45
N VAL A 307 9.79 36.46 3.28
CA VAL A 307 10.15 37.88 3.44
C VAL A 307 11.32 38.09 4.41
N PHE A 308 11.31 37.40 5.55
CA PHE A 308 12.21 37.66 6.67
C PHE A 308 13.23 36.53 6.92
N GLY A 309 13.13 35.42 6.19
CA GLY A 309 13.90 34.22 6.50
C GLY A 309 13.30 33.39 7.64
N ARG A 310 13.98 32.32 8.03
CA ARG A 310 13.56 31.48 9.17
C ARG A 310 13.94 32.16 10.48
N ASP A 311 13.04 32.10 11.46
CA ASP A 311 13.37 32.47 12.83
C ASP A 311 14.26 31.38 13.46
N SER A 312 15.50 31.76 13.77
CA SER A 312 16.52 30.88 14.38
C SER A 312 16.83 31.25 15.83
N SER A 313 16.03 32.11 16.47
CA SER A 313 16.31 32.62 17.83
C SER A 313 16.33 31.55 18.94
N ARG A 314 15.92 30.32 18.64
CA ARG A 314 15.83 29.19 19.58
C ARG A 314 16.68 27.97 19.19
N ILE A 315 17.56 28.11 18.20
CA ILE A 315 18.58 27.11 17.86
C ILE A 315 19.82 27.40 18.72
#